data_AF-A0A1G2PN98-F1
#
_entry.id   AF-A0A1G2PN98-F1
#
_cell.length_a   1.000
_cell.length_b   1.000
_cell.length_c   1.000
_cell.angle_alpha   90.00
_cell.angle_beta   90.00
_cell.angle_gamma   90.00
#
_symmetry.space_group_name_H-M   'P 1'
#
loop_
_entity.id
_entity.type
_entity.pdbx_description
1 polymer ?
#
loop_
_entity_poly.entity_id
_entity_poly.type
_entity_poly.pdbx_seq_one_letter_code
_entity_poly.pdbx_strand_id
1 'polypeptide(L)'
;MGSKKFWLRRAHKVPVKTNYRVLKILENIQRSRGFQTEERFMRALENGNGSNPHWYKGVSRGTAEQDQNKIDCVVHTVFGDIFVQIKSSQAGANKFLNKIKKQHIKIVLLIIKSDYNEETIREISFLAIEEKIDSFKKPSC
;
A
#
# COMPACT_ATOMS: atom_id res chain seq x y z
N MET A 1 8.08 67.20 4.57
CA MET A 1 8.10 65.86 5.21
C MET A 1 7.21 64.93 4.40
N GLY A 2 7.79 64.16 3.47
CA GLY A 2 7.06 63.33 2.51
C GLY A 2 6.91 61.89 3.02
N SER A 3 5.66 61.43 3.19
CA SER A 3 5.34 60.07 3.60
C SER A 3 5.49 59.10 2.42
N LYS A 4 6.50 58.23 2.47
CA LYS A 4 6.76 57.19 1.46
C LYS A 4 5.72 56.08 1.61
N LYS A 5 4.77 56.00 0.68
CA LYS A 5 3.85 54.86 0.51
C LYS A 5 4.65 53.62 0.08
N PHE A 6 4.80 52.65 0.99
CA PHE A 6 5.30 51.31 0.67
C PHE A 6 4.24 50.55 -0.13
N TRP A 7 4.43 50.44 -1.44
CA TRP A 7 3.67 49.51 -2.27
C TRP A 7 4.28 48.11 -2.16
N LEU A 8 3.69 47.24 -1.34
CA LEU A 8 3.90 45.80 -1.41
C LEU A 8 3.45 45.31 -2.79
N ARG A 9 4.41 45.13 -3.70
CA ARG A 9 4.17 44.47 -4.98
C ARG A 9 3.62 43.07 -4.69
N ARG A 10 2.42 42.78 -5.21
CA ARG A 10 1.81 41.46 -5.22
C ARG A 10 2.88 40.45 -5.66
N ALA A 11 3.12 39.43 -4.85
CA ALA A 11 3.92 38.28 -5.26
C ALA A 11 3.30 37.75 -6.55
N HIS A 12 4.01 37.93 -7.67
CA HIS A 12 3.67 37.24 -8.89
C HIS A 12 3.67 35.74 -8.54
N LYS A 13 2.52 35.09 -8.71
CA LYS A 13 2.44 33.63 -8.78
C LYS A 13 3.35 33.22 -9.94
N VAL A 14 4.61 32.94 -9.64
CA VAL A 14 5.52 32.33 -10.60
C VAL A 14 4.87 30.99 -10.93
N PRO A 15 4.43 30.74 -12.17
CA PRO A 15 4.02 29.40 -12.53
C PRO A 15 5.29 28.56 -12.42
N VAL A 16 5.37 27.73 -11.38
CA VAL A 16 6.40 26.69 -11.33
C VAL A 16 6.05 25.81 -12.53
N LYS A 17 6.71 26.04 -13.67
CA LYS A 17 6.78 25.06 -14.75
C LYS A 17 7.49 23.86 -14.14
N THR A 18 6.73 23.00 -13.48
CA THR A 18 7.26 21.80 -12.85
C THR A 18 7.91 21.02 -13.97
N ASN A 19 9.24 20.91 -13.90
CA ASN A 19 10.02 20.33 -14.98
C ASN A 19 9.59 18.88 -15.12
N TYR A 20 9.00 18.51 -16.25
CA TYR A 20 8.45 17.17 -16.51
C TYR A 20 9.45 16.04 -16.19
N ARG A 21 10.75 16.33 -16.37
CA ARG A 21 11.83 15.41 -15.99
C ARG A 21 11.88 15.13 -14.49
N VAL A 22 11.70 16.16 -13.65
CA VAL A 22 11.68 16.03 -12.19
C VAL A 22 10.48 15.20 -11.74
N LEU A 23 9.30 15.45 -12.31
CA LEU A 23 8.10 14.64 -12.02
C LEU A 23 8.32 13.16 -12.37
N LYS A 24 8.87 12.88 -13.55
CA LYS A 24 9.17 11.51 -13.99
C LYS A 24 10.18 10.80 -13.07
N ILE A 25 11.20 11.51 -12.59
CA ILE A 25 12.16 10.96 -11.61
C ILE A 25 11.48 10.63 -10.29
N LEU A 26 10.64 11.53 -9.78
CA LEU A 26 9.89 11.30 -8.53
C LEU A 26 8.94 10.10 -8.65
N GLU A 27 8.26 9.95 -9.78
CA GLU A 27 7.42 8.79 -10.07
C GLU A 27 8.22 7.49 -10.07
N ASN A 28 9.40 7.48 -10.70
CA ASN A 28 10.26 6.30 -10.73
C ASN A 28 10.75 5.91 -9.33
N ILE A 29 11.15 6.90 -8.51
CA ILE A 29 11.56 6.66 -7.12
C ILE A 29 10.39 6.08 -6.32
N GLN A 30 9.18 6.63 -6.49
CA GLN A 30 7.99 6.14 -5.80
C GLN A 30 7.65 4.70 -6.20
N ARG A 31 7.74 4.37 -7.49
CA ARG A 31 7.53 3.00 -7.98
C ARG A 31 8.57 2.04 -7.42
N SER A 32 9.84 2.44 -7.41
CA SER A 32 10.93 1.63 -6.85
C SER A 32 10.72 1.34 -5.36
N ARG A 33 10.29 2.34 -4.57
CA ARG A 33 9.95 2.15 -3.15
C ARG A 33 8.75 1.24 -2.94
N GLY A 34 7.73 1.34 -3.80
CA GLY A 34 6.57 0.44 -3.79
C GLY A 34 7.01 -1.01 -4.02
N PHE A 35 7.75 -1.25 -5.11
CA PHE A 35 8.29 -2.56 -5.45
C PHE A 35 9.17 -3.15 -4.34
N GLN A 36 10.05 -2.36 -3.73
CA GLN A 36 10.86 -2.82 -2.59
C GLN A 36 10.02 -3.21 -1.38
N THR A 37 8.91 -2.51 -1.13
CA THR A 37 8.00 -2.83 -0.01
C THR A 37 7.25 -4.14 -0.29
N GLU A 38 6.79 -4.34 -1.52
CA GLU A 38 6.16 -5.59 -1.96
C GLU A 38 7.14 -6.77 -1.90
N GLU A 39 8.39 -6.58 -2.37
CA GLU A 39 9.45 -7.59 -2.27
C GLU A 39 9.71 -8.03 -0.83
N ARG A 40 9.79 -7.07 0.11
CA ARG A 40 9.97 -7.38 1.54
C ARG A 40 8.82 -8.19 2.11
N PHE A 41 7.60 -7.90 1.68
CA PHE A 41 6.43 -8.70 2.05
C PHE A 41 6.51 -10.13 1.51
N MET A 42 6.84 -10.29 0.22
CA MET A 42 6.97 -11.62 -0.40
C MET A 42 8.01 -12.45 0.36
N ARG A 43 9.20 -11.88 0.61
CA ARG A 43 10.28 -12.56 1.34
C ARG A 43 9.89 -12.96 2.75
N ALA A 44 9.20 -12.08 3.48
CA ALA A 44 8.74 -12.36 4.83
C ALA A 44 7.76 -13.56 4.90
N LEU A 45 6.93 -13.73 3.88
CA LEU A 45 5.94 -14.80 3.82
C LEU A 45 6.51 -16.11 3.23
N GLU A 46 7.45 -16.02 2.29
CA GLU A 46 8.09 -17.17 1.64
C GLU A 46 9.22 -17.78 2.48
N ASN A 47 10.08 -16.94 3.06
CA ASN A 47 11.34 -17.35 3.71
C ASN A 47 11.34 -17.15 5.23
N GLY A 48 10.19 -16.80 5.82
CA GLY A 48 10.09 -16.50 7.24
C GLY A 48 10.49 -17.70 8.11
N ASN A 49 11.39 -17.48 9.07
CA ASN A 49 11.75 -18.46 10.08
C ASN A 49 10.62 -18.59 11.11
N GLY A 50 9.72 -19.55 10.93
CA GLY A 50 8.66 -19.83 11.89
C GLY A 50 7.59 -20.74 11.33
N SER A 51 6.82 -21.38 12.21
CA SER A 51 5.68 -22.19 11.80
C SER A 51 4.65 -21.32 11.07
N ASN A 52 4.23 -21.75 9.88
CA ASN A 52 3.09 -21.15 9.19
C ASN A 52 1.79 -21.46 9.94
N PRO A 53 0.83 -20.52 9.99
CA PRO A 53 -0.53 -20.84 10.41
C PRO A 53 -1.11 -21.96 9.55
N HIS A 54 -1.90 -22.85 10.15
CA HIS A 54 -2.52 -24.00 9.48
C HIS A 54 -3.37 -23.63 8.26
N TRP A 55 -3.86 -22.40 8.20
CA TRP A 55 -4.67 -21.89 7.09
C TRP A 55 -3.85 -21.42 5.89
N TYR A 56 -2.55 -21.16 6.04
CA TYR A 56 -1.69 -20.58 5.01
C TYR A 56 -1.16 -21.64 4.04
N LYS A 57 -1.34 -21.42 2.73
CA LYS A 57 -0.85 -22.30 1.66
C LYS A 57 0.29 -21.71 0.84
N GLY A 58 0.52 -20.40 0.93
CA GLY A 58 1.55 -19.71 0.15
C GLY A 58 1.12 -18.29 -0.22
N VAL A 59 2.01 -17.61 -0.94
CA VAL A 59 1.78 -16.25 -1.44
C VAL A 59 2.27 -16.16 -2.88
N SER A 60 1.60 -15.35 -3.69
CA SER A 60 2.00 -15.06 -5.06
C SER A 60 1.85 -13.56 -5.35
N ARG A 61 2.57 -13.08 -6.36
CA ARG A 61 2.40 -11.74 -6.88
C ARG A 61 1.09 -11.63 -7.66
N GLY A 62 0.52 -10.43 -7.68
CA GLY A 62 -0.63 -10.12 -8.53
C GLY A 62 -0.32 -10.39 -10.00
N THR A 63 -1.30 -10.92 -10.72
CA THR A 63 -1.28 -11.01 -12.19
C THR A 63 -1.53 -9.64 -12.82
N ALA A 64 -1.26 -9.51 -14.12
CA ALA A 64 -1.54 -8.27 -14.86
C ALA A 64 -3.02 -7.84 -14.80
N GLU A 65 -3.95 -8.78 -14.66
CA GLU A 65 -5.38 -8.49 -14.46
C GLU A 65 -5.65 -8.00 -13.03
N GLN A 66 -5.03 -8.61 -12.03
CA GLN A 66 -5.13 -8.23 -10.62
C GLN A 66 -4.53 -6.84 -10.34
N ASP A 67 -3.46 -6.45 -11.04
CA ASP A 67 -2.87 -5.11 -10.98
C ASP A 67 -3.85 -4.00 -11.45
N GLN A 68 -4.72 -4.32 -12.41
CA GLN A 68 -5.78 -3.40 -12.84
C GLN A 68 -6.75 -3.13 -11.68
N ASN A 69 -7.01 -4.16 -10.88
CA ASN A 69 -7.81 -4.12 -9.65
C ASN A 69 -7.01 -3.67 -8.41
N LYS A 70 -5.75 -3.27 -8.56
CA LYS A 70 -4.90 -2.76 -7.47
C LYS A 70 -4.62 -3.81 -6.39
N ILE A 71 -4.42 -5.05 -6.81
CA ILE A 71 -3.99 -6.15 -5.96
C ILE A 71 -2.50 -6.32 -6.20
N ASP A 72 -1.68 -6.17 -5.16
CA ASP A 72 -0.22 -6.34 -5.30
C ASP A 72 0.17 -7.81 -5.17
N CYS A 73 -0.56 -8.55 -4.33
CA CYS A 73 -0.29 -9.95 -4.03
C CYS A 73 -1.54 -10.71 -3.62
N VAL A 74 -1.46 -12.03 -3.71
CA VAL A 74 -2.50 -12.98 -3.34
C VAL A 74 -1.94 -13.92 -2.29
N VAL A 75 -2.61 -13.98 -1.15
CA VAL A 75 -2.31 -14.98 -0.12
C VAL A 75 -3.26 -16.15 -0.28
N HIS A 76 -2.71 -17.32 -0.57
CA HIS A 76 -3.45 -18.55 -0.77
C HIS A 76 -3.76 -19.18 0.58
N THR A 77 -5.03 -19.50 0.82
CA THR A 77 -5.45 -20.12 2.09
C THR A 77 -6.30 -21.37 1.86
N VAL A 78 -6.53 -22.13 2.93
CA VAL A 78 -7.50 -23.25 2.92
C VAL A 78 -8.94 -22.79 2.71
N PHE A 79 -9.25 -21.52 2.98
CA PHE A 79 -10.59 -20.94 2.88
C PHE A 79 -10.82 -20.17 1.57
N GLY A 80 -9.82 -20.12 0.69
CA GLY A 80 -9.84 -19.34 -0.56
C GLY A 80 -8.74 -18.29 -0.60
N ASP A 81 -8.62 -17.63 -1.76
CA ASP A 81 -7.59 -16.62 -1.99
C ASP A 81 -7.96 -15.29 -1.34
N ILE A 82 -6.98 -14.66 -0.70
CA ILE A 82 -7.11 -13.35 -0.07
C ILE A 82 -6.28 -12.36 -0.87
N PHE A 83 -6.96 -11.40 -1.49
CA PHE A 83 -6.32 -10.33 -2.23
C PHE A 83 -5.79 -9.27 -1.29
N VAL A 84 -4.54 -8.90 -1.47
CA VAL A 84 -3.82 -7.98 -0.60
C VAL A 84 -3.31 -6.79 -1.40
N GLN A 85 -3.48 -5.60 -0.83
CA GLN A 85 -2.81 -4.38 -1.27
C GLN A 85 -1.87 -3.92 -0.16
N ILE A 86 -0.64 -3.58 -0.55
CA ILE A 86 0.41 -3.11 0.34
C ILE A 86 0.59 -1.60 0.13
N LYS A 87 0.77 -0.89 1.23
CA LYS A 87 1.16 0.52 1.24
C LYS A 87 2.27 0.75 2.25
N SER A 88 3.13 1.72 1.97
CA SER A 88 4.19 2.12 2.89
C SER A 88 3.79 3.22 3.88
N SER A 89 2.55 3.72 3.79
CA SER A 89 2.07 4.81 4.66
C SER A 89 0.56 4.83 4.85
N GLN A 90 0.12 5.38 5.98
CA GLN A 90 -1.29 5.61 6.29
C GLN A 90 -1.96 6.58 5.29
N ALA A 91 -1.25 7.62 4.88
CA ALA A 91 -1.79 8.57 3.89
C ALA A 91 -2.08 7.89 2.55
N GLY A 92 -1.20 6.97 2.11
CA GLY A 92 -1.43 6.14 0.93
C GLY A 92 -2.60 5.17 1.10
N ALA A 93 -2.71 4.54 2.27
CA ALA A 93 -3.81 3.65 2.62
C ALA A 93 -5.17 4.36 2.57
N ASN A 94 -5.28 5.55 3.18
CA ASN A 94 -6.53 6.32 3.19
C ASN A 94 -6.96 6.74 1.76
N LYS A 95 -6.01 7.16 0.91
CA LYS A 95 -6.28 7.46 -0.50
C LYS A 95 -6.80 6.24 -1.26
N PHE A 96 -6.24 5.06 -0.99
CA PHE A 96 -6.67 3.81 -1.59
C PHE A 96 -8.08 3.41 -1.13
N LEU A 97 -8.36 3.46 0.17
CA LEU A 97 -9.68 3.12 0.73
C LEU A 97 -10.78 3.99 0.13
N ASN A 98 -10.53 5.29 -0.04
CA ASN A 98 -11.48 6.20 -0.69
C ASN A 98 -11.77 5.84 -2.16
N LYS A 99 -10.81 5.20 -2.84
CA LYS A 99 -10.95 4.75 -4.22
C LYS A 99 -11.68 3.40 -4.33
N ILE A 100 -11.33 2.46 -3.45
CA ILE A 100 -11.85 1.07 -3.45
C ILE A 100 -13.27 0.97 -2.90
N LYS A 101 -13.69 1.86 -1.99
CA LYS A 101 -15.08 1.88 -1.48
C LYS A 101 -16.14 1.87 -2.59
N LYS A 102 -15.80 2.33 -3.79
CA LYS A 102 -16.70 2.35 -4.96
C LYS A 102 -16.78 1.02 -5.73
N GLN A 103 -15.85 0.11 -5.52
CA GLN A 103 -15.65 -1.08 -6.36
C GLN A 103 -16.16 -2.38 -5.71
N HIS A 104 -16.58 -2.35 -4.44
CA HIS A 104 -17.06 -3.53 -3.69
C HIS A 104 -16.11 -4.75 -3.68
N ILE A 105 -14.82 -4.56 -3.99
CA ILE A 105 -13.81 -5.62 -3.96
C ILE A 105 -13.32 -5.81 -2.51
N LYS A 106 -13.30 -7.06 -2.04
CA LYS A 106 -12.77 -7.44 -0.73
C LYS A 106 -11.25 -7.59 -0.81
N ILE A 107 -10.53 -6.53 -0.46
CA ILE A 107 -9.06 -6.51 -0.39
C ILE A 107 -8.61 -6.24 1.05
N VAL A 108 -7.61 -6.99 1.52
CA VAL A 108 -6.90 -6.71 2.77
C VAL A 108 -5.84 -5.65 2.49
N LEU A 109 -5.88 -4.55 3.23
CA LEU A 109 -4.91 -3.46 3.08
C LEU A 109 -3.87 -3.55 4.20
N LEU A 110 -2.62 -3.80 3.82
CA LEU A 110 -1.50 -3.85 4.75
C LEU A 110 -0.66 -2.57 4.65
N ILE A 111 -0.23 -2.06 5.80
CA ILE A 111 0.67 -0.92 5.88
C ILE A 111 2.02 -1.41 6.43
N ILE A 112 3.00 -1.52 5.54
CA ILE A 112 4.35 -1.97 5.87
C ILE A 112 5.26 -0.75 5.92
N LYS A 113 5.69 -0.38 7.12
CA LYS A 113 6.61 0.74 7.29
C LYS A 113 8.03 0.35 6.90
N SER A 114 8.87 1.35 6.63
CA SER A 114 10.26 1.12 6.21
C SER A 114 11.11 0.45 7.30
N ASP A 115 10.79 0.68 8.56
CA ASP A 115 11.50 0.19 9.74
C ASP A 115 11.11 -1.24 10.16
N TYR A 116 10.07 -1.85 9.57
CA TYR A 116 9.65 -3.22 9.93
C TYR A 116 10.63 -4.27 9.39
N ASN A 117 11.14 -5.17 10.22
CA ASN A 117 11.91 -6.31 9.71
C ASN A 117 10.96 -7.38 9.11
N GLU A 118 11.51 -8.40 8.47
CA GLU A 118 10.71 -9.46 7.83
C GLU A 118 9.85 -10.25 8.81
N GLU A 119 10.33 -10.47 10.04
CA GLU A 119 9.57 -11.14 11.10
C GLU A 119 8.33 -10.33 11.50
N THR A 120 8.50 -9.04 11.77
CA THR A 120 7.39 -8.12 12.08
C THR A 120 6.41 -8.05 10.90
N ILE A 121 6.90 -7.98 9.66
CA ILE A 121 6.04 -7.98 8.47
C ILE A 121 5.19 -9.25 8.43
N ARG A 122 5.79 -10.40 8.69
CA ARG A 122 5.10 -11.69 8.69
C ARG A 122 4.01 -11.75 9.77
N GLU A 123 4.35 -11.38 11.00
CA GLU A 123 3.43 -11.40 12.14
C GLU A 123 2.20 -10.52 11.90
N ILE A 124 2.40 -9.24 11.56
CA ILE A 124 1.29 -8.31 11.33
C ILE A 124 0.43 -8.75 10.13
N SER A 125 1.05 -9.36 9.11
CA SER A 125 0.34 -9.81 7.92
C SER A 125 -0.56 -10.99 8.27
N PHE A 126 -0.05 -11.98 8.99
CA PHE A 126 -0.84 -13.13 9.41
C PHE A 126 -1.98 -12.75 10.34
N LEU A 127 -1.74 -11.86 11.32
CA LEU A 127 -2.80 -11.35 12.20
C LEU A 127 -3.91 -10.65 11.40
N ALA A 128 -3.56 -9.73 10.51
CA ALA A 128 -4.54 -9.00 9.70
C ALA A 128 -5.33 -9.91 8.74
N ILE A 129 -4.68 -10.95 8.21
CA ILE A 129 -5.32 -11.93 7.32
C ILE A 129 -6.24 -12.86 8.12
N GLU A 130 -5.82 -13.31 9.29
CA GLU A 130 -6.62 -14.16 10.18
C GLU A 130 -7.89 -13.46 10.65
N GLU A 131 -7.78 -12.21 11.10
CA GLU A 131 -8.95 -11.36 11.40
C GLU A 131 -9.92 -11.28 10.21
N LYS A 132 -9.38 -11.22 8.99
CA LYS A 132 -10.21 -11.18 7.78
C LYS A 132 -10.89 -12.52 7.51
N ILE A 133 -10.17 -13.63 7.64
CA ILE A 133 -10.73 -14.98 7.51
C ILE A 133 -11.90 -15.16 8.47
N ASP A 134 -11.73 -14.76 9.74
CA ASP A 134 -12.78 -14.92 10.74
C ASP A 134 -13.98 -14.00 10.48
N SER A 135 -13.77 -12.83 9.88
CA SER A 135 -14.86 -11.98 9.40
C SER A 135 -15.70 -12.63 8.28
N PHE A 136 -15.14 -13.59 7.53
CA PHE A 136 -15.88 -14.33 6.51
C PHE A 136 -16.61 -15.55 7.06
N LYS A 137 -16.15 -16.12 8.19
CA LYS A 137 -16.80 -17.26 8.85
C LYS A 137 -18.06 -16.85 9.61
N LYS A 138 -18.16 -15.61 10.07
CA LYS A 138 -19.37 -15.11 10.74
C LYS A 138 -20.45 -14.86 9.69
N PRO A 139 -21.61 -15.54 9.75
CA PRO A 139 -22.73 -15.22 8.88
C PRO A 139 -23.14 -13.76 9.14
N SER A 140 -23.45 -13.03 8.08
CA SER A 140 -24.05 -11.70 8.18
C SER A 140 -25.39 -11.85 8.92
N CYS A 141 -25.42 -11.49 10.20
CA CYS A 141 -26.66 -11.36 10.96
C CYS A 141 -27.44 -10.13 10.50
#